data_AF-A0A0Q0E217-F1
#
_entry.id   AF-A0A0Q0E217-F1
#
_cell.length_a   1.000
_cell.length_b   1.000
_cell.length_c   1.000
_cell.angle_alpha   90.00
_cell.angle_beta   90.00
_cell.angle_gamma   90.00
#
_symmetry.space_group_name_H-M   'P 1'
#
loop_
_entity.id
_entity.type
_entity.pdbx_description
1 polymer ?
#
loop_
_entity_poly.entity_id
_entity_poly.type
_entity_poly.pdbx_seq_one_letter_code
_entity_poly.pdbx_strand_id
1 'polypeptide(L)' 'MFFLVVGAEIRQEISDGALSSFKLATLPIGAALGGVLVPALIYTLLNFGTPASSGWAVPTATDIAFAVGVLALLG' A
#
# COMPACT_ATOMS: atom_id res chain seq x y z
N MET A 1 -3.89 8.56 -16.36
CA MET A 1 -5.16 8.82 -15.66
C MET A 1 -5.19 8.22 -14.25
N PHE A 2 -4.92 6.92 -14.04
CA PHE A 2 -4.98 6.29 -12.70
C PHE A 2 -4.18 7.04 -11.62
N PHE A 3 -2.87 7.22 -11.80
CA PHE A 3 -2.03 7.92 -10.81
C PHE A 3 -2.39 9.40 -10.60
N LEU A 4 -3.02 10.05 -11.58
CA LEU A 4 -3.53 11.42 -11.41
C LEU A 4 -4.70 11.44 -10.42
N VAL A 5 -5.63 10.49 -10.56
CA VAL A 5 -6.77 10.34 -9.64
C VAL A 5 -6.28 9.98 -8.24
N VAL A 6 -5.37 8.99 -8.13
CA VAL A 6 -4.77 8.61 -6.84
C VAL A 6 -4.04 9.80 -6.20
N GLY A 7 -3.30 10.59 -6.97
CA GLY A 7 -2.61 11.77 -6.46
C GLY A 7 -3.57 12.87 -5.98
N ALA A 8 -4.69 13.08 -6.69
CA ALA A 8 -5.72 14.03 -6.27
C ALA A 8 -6.41 13.58 -4.97
N GLU A 9 -6.73 12.29 -4.85
CA GLU A 9 -7.31 11.69 -3.64
C GLU A 9 -6.38 11.82 -2.44
N ILE A 10 -5.10 11.47 -2.61
CA ILE A 10 -4.10 11.61 -1.54
C ILE A 10 -3.99 13.06 -1.09
N ARG A 11 -4.05 14.03 -2.01
CA ARG A 11 -4.01 15.45 -1.65
C ARG A 11 -5.24 15.88 -0.85
N GLN A 12 -6.42 15.33 -1.15
CA GLN A 12 -7.63 15.54 -0.36
C GLN A 12 -7.51 14.91 1.03
N GLU A 13 -7.03 13.67 1.13
CA GLU A 13 -6.80 12.95 2.39
C GLU A 13 -5.81 13.68 3.32
N ILE A 14 -4.78 14.31 2.75
CA ILE A 14 -3.82 15.15 3.46
C ILE A 14 -4.45 16.45 3.95
N SER A 15 -5.46 16.98 3.25
CA SER A 15 -6.09 18.25 3.63
C SER A 15 -7.16 18.03 4.70
N ASP A 16 -8.09 17.11 4.46
CA ASP A 16 -9.32 16.97 5.26
C ASP A 16 -9.59 15.52 5.73
N GLY A 17 -8.73 14.56 5.38
CA GLY A 17 -8.98 13.14 5.62
C GLY A 17 -8.14 12.51 6.75
N ALA A 18 -7.88 11.21 6.62
CA ALA A 18 -7.14 10.42 7.61
C ALA A 18 -5.64 10.78 7.67
N LEU A 19 -5.13 11.51 6.69
CA LEU A 19 -3.76 12.00 6.66
C LEU A 19 -3.62 13.47 7.12
N SER A 20 -4.73 14.13 7.49
CA SER A 20 -4.78 15.56 7.85
C SER A 20 -4.04 15.96 9.13
N SER A 21 -3.84 15.01 10.04
CA SER A 21 -3.10 15.26 11.30
C SER A 21 -2.18 14.11 11.63
N PHE A 22 -1.06 14.41 12.29
CA PHE A 22 -0.08 13.39 12.69
C PHE A 22 -0.71 12.27 13.53
N LYS A 23 -1.66 12.61 14.41
CA LYS A 23 -2.35 11.63 15.25
C LYS A 23 -3.17 10.64 14.41
N LEU A 24 -3.88 11.11 13.39
CA LEU A 24 -4.67 10.25 12.51
C LEU A 24 -3.78 9.48 11.52
N ALA A 25 -2.75 10.13 10.99
CA ALA A 25 -1.88 9.56 9.96
C ALA A 25 -0.96 8.43 10.48
N THR A 26 -0.65 8.40 11.78
CA THR A 26 0.24 7.37 12.35
C THR A 26 -0.25 5.94 12.13
N LEU A 27 -1.55 5.69 12.25
CA LEU A 27 -2.13 4.36 12.07
C LEU A 27 -2.08 3.91 10.59
N PRO A 28 -2.60 4.67 9.60
CA PRO A 28 -2.49 4.34 8.19
C PRO A 28 -1.05 4.19 7.71
N ILE A 29 -0.15 5.09 8.13
CA ILE A 29 1.26 5.04 7.74
C ILE A 29 1.92 3.79 8.33
N GLY A 30 1.69 3.49 9.60
CA GLY A 30 2.21 2.29 10.24
C GLY A 30 1.71 1.00 9.58
N ALA A 31 0.41 0.95 9.26
CA ALA A 31 -0.20 -0.19 8.56
C ALA A 31 0.38 -0.35 7.15
N ALA A 32 0.53 0.73 6.39
CA ALA A 32 1.11 0.71 5.05
C ALA A 32 2.59 0.28 5.07
N LEU A 33 3.39 0.81 6.00
CA LEU A 33 4.78 0.40 6.18
C LEU A 33 4.89 -1.08 6.50
N GLY A 34 4.08 -1.60 7.44
CA GLY A 34 4.04 -3.02 7.76
C GLY A 34 3.63 -3.87 6.55
N GLY A 35 2.60 -3.44 5.83
CA GLY A 35 2.09 -4.10 4.62
C GLY A 35 3.09 -4.14 3.45
N VAL A 36 4.07 -3.22 3.42
CA VAL A 36 5.15 -3.23 2.42
C VAL A 36 6.38 -4.00 2.92
N LEU A 37 6.84 -3.71 4.14
CA LEU A 37 8.09 -4.23 4.68
C LEU A 37 8.07 -5.74 4.87
N VAL A 38 6.96 -6.29 5.40
CA VAL A 38 6.84 -7.72 5.68
C VAL A 38 6.93 -8.57 4.40
N PRO A 39 6.08 -8.36 3.37
CA PRO A 39 6.18 -9.13 2.13
C PRO A 39 7.48 -8.89 1.35
N ALA A 40 8.00 -7.66 1.34
CA ALA A 40 9.29 -7.36 0.72
C ALA A 40 10.43 -8.14 1.38
N LEU A 41 10.47 -8.18 2.71
CA LEU A 41 11.50 -8.90 3.46
C LEU A 41 11.39 -10.40 3.27
N ILE A 42 10.18 -10.96 3.32
CA ILE A 42 9.94 -12.39 3.06
C ILE A 42 10.42 -12.75 1.65
N TYR A 43 10.04 -11.97 0.64
CA TYR A 43 10.43 -12.25 -0.74
C TYR A 43 11.94 -12.16 -0.96
N THR A 44 12.58 -11.12 -0.42
CA THR A 44 14.03 -10.92 -0.58
C THR A 44 14.84 -12.01 0.11
N LEU A 45 14.43 -12.46 1.31
CA LEU A 45 15.07 -13.56 2.01
C LEU A 45 14.94 -14.89 1.24
N LEU A 46 13.79 -15.15 0.63
CA LEU A 46 13.54 -16.39 -0.12
C LEU A 46 14.23 -16.40 -1.49
N ASN A 47 14.40 -15.24 -2.14
CA ASN A 47 14.98 -15.13 -3.49
C ASN A 47 16.43 -14.60 -3.48
N PHE A 48 17.07 -14.56 -2.31
CA PHE A 48 18.42 -14.03 -2.17
C PHE A 48 19.42 -14.80 -3.04
N GLY A 49 20.26 -14.07 -3.79
CA GLY A 49 21.25 -14.67 -4.69
C GLY A 49 20.70 -15.22 -6.01
N THR A 50 19.39 -15.10 -6.25
CA THR A 50 18.77 -15.49 -7.53
C THR A 50 18.57 -14.27 -8.46
N PRO A 51 18.40 -14.49 -9.78
CA PRO A 51 17.99 -13.43 -10.70
C PRO A 51 16.64 -12.78 -10.35
N ALA A 52 15.79 -13.49 -9.58
CA ALA A 52 14.48 -13.00 -9.16
C ALA A 52 14.55 -12.03 -7.97
N SER A 53 15.72 -11.84 -7.32
CA SER A 53 15.87 -10.94 -6.17
C SER A 53 15.42 -9.49 -6.40
N SER A 54 15.42 -9.01 -7.64
CA SER A 54 14.91 -7.68 -8.03
C SER A 54 13.38 -7.54 -7.93
N GLY A 55 12.63 -8.65 -7.83
CA GLY A 55 11.18 -8.69 -7.80
C GLY A 55 10.52 -8.38 -6.46
N TRP A 56 11.26 -7.84 -5.48
CA TRP A 56 10.77 -7.61 -4.11
C TRP A 56 9.53 -6.72 -3.99
N ALA A 57 9.30 -5.84 -4.97
CA ALA A 57 8.14 -4.95 -4.99
C ALA A 57 6.85 -5.64 -5.45
N VAL A 58 6.95 -6.77 -6.17
CA VAL A 58 5.80 -7.52 -6.69
C VAL A 58 4.81 -7.92 -5.58
N PRO A 59 5.24 -8.55 -4.46
CA PRO A 59 4.32 -8.93 -3.39
C PRO A 59 3.84 -7.76 -2.52
N THR A 60 4.36 -6.55 -2.72
CA THR A 60 3.94 -5.36 -1.97
C THR A 60 2.79 -4.59 -2.64
N ALA A 61 2.52 -4.89 -3.91
CA ALA A 61 1.49 -4.20 -4.68
C ALA A 61 0.10 -4.71 -4.30
N THR A 62 -0.76 -3.79 -3.82
CA THR A 62 -2.17 -4.08 -3.49
C THR A 62 -3.09 -3.41 -4.51
N ASP A 63 -4.01 -4.17 -5.10
CA ASP A 63 -5.04 -3.63 -5.99
C ASP A 63 -6.23 -3.10 -5.18
N ILE A 64 -6.31 -1.77 -5.07
CA ILE A 64 -7.37 -1.09 -4.32
C ILE A 64 -8.77 -1.29 -4.94
N ALA A 65 -8.87 -1.38 -6.27
CA ALA A 65 -10.15 -1.54 -6.94
C ALA A 65 -10.71 -2.95 -6.66
N PHE A 66 -9.85 -3.96 -6.69
CA PHE A 66 -10.22 -5.31 -6.30
C PHE A 66 -10.61 -5.40 -4.82
N ALA A 67 -9.80 -4.82 -3.92
CA ALA A 67 -10.06 -4.84 -2.49
C ALA A 67 -11.40 -4.19 -2.11
N VAL A 68 -11.69 -3.00 -2.64
CA VAL A 68 -12.98 -2.31 -2.43
C VAL A 68 -14.12 -3.11 -3.06
N GLY A 69 -13.91 -3.70 -4.23
CA GLY A 69 -14.89 -4.57 -4.88
C GLY A 69 -15.28 -5.78 -4.00
N VAL A 70 -14.30 -6.46 -3.40
CA VAL A 70 -14.55 -7.58 -2.49
C VAL A 70 -15.24 -7.12 -1.20
N LEU A 71 -14.81 -6.00 -0.62
CA LEU A 71 -15.46 -5.44 0.57
C LEU A 71 -16.93 -5.07 0.32
N ALA A 72 -17.24 -4.55 -0.86
CA ALA A 72 -18.61 -4.23 -1.25
C ALA A 72 -19.50 -5.49 -1.42
N LEU A 73 -18.90 -6.64 -1.79
CA LEU A 73 -19.60 -7.93 -1.88
C LEU A 73 -19.86 -8.57 -0.51
N LEU A 74 -19.01 -8.27 0.49
CA LEU A 74 -19.10 -8.80 1.86
C LEU A 74 -20.04 -7.98 2.77
N GLY A 75 -20.80 -7.03 2.20
CA GLY A 75 -21.72 -6.14 2.91
C GLY A 75 -22.66 -6.84 3.88
#